data_AF-A0A9D5ED06-F1
#
_entry.id   AF-A0A9D5ED06-F1
#
_cell.length_a   1.000
_cell.length_b   1.000
_cell.length_c   1.000
_cell.angle_alpha   90.00
_cell.angle_beta   90.00
_cell.angle_gamma   90.00
#
_symmetry.space_group_name_H-M   'P 1'
#
loop_
_entity.id
_entity.type
_entity.pdbx_description
1 polymer ?
#
loop_
_entity_poly.entity_id
_entity_poly.type
_entity_poly.pdbx_seq_one_letter_code
_entity_poly.pdbx_strand_id
1 'polypeptide(L)'
;MGVFPWVGGLCGAAAFVLMVGCGGSPGASQPAGLGAAEDSTPAGASATPDPDPERWAPLRRPLTALTPGSGDTCERSTVHPIPGSEMKGLGEGPVYVLGSAGTLQYGTYTTGDWVTWGAQKFGLLVSPEFKGEALVRGASVDGRHAVRFGDGPSPPEELNLTLEGNATTGGQPRGSRLFMTYLRLEAPGCYFLQIDAIDFSQTITFEAEFAGMMSR
;
A
#
# COMPACT_ATOMS: atom_id res chain seq x y z
N MET A 1 62.29 -35.93 -19.77
CA MET A 1 60.94 -35.38 -20.06
C MET A 1 60.48 -34.68 -18.80
N GLY A 2 60.26 -33.38 -18.68
CA GLY A 2 60.32 -32.21 -19.54
C GLY A 2 59.82 -31.08 -18.63
N VAL A 3 60.62 -30.03 -18.47
CA VAL A 3 60.44 -28.90 -17.55
C VAL A 3 59.69 -27.78 -18.31
N PHE A 4 58.70 -27.11 -17.70
CA PHE A 4 58.67 -25.63 -17.50
C PHE A 4 57.25 -25.10 -17.14
N PRO A 5 57.16 -24.05 -16.29
CA PRO A 5 55.94 -23.32 -15.95
C PRO A 5 55.77 -22.02 -16.76
N TRP A 6 54.59 -21.38 -16.66
CA TRP A 6 54.28 -20.04 -17.20
C TRP A 6 53.71 -19.20 -16.03
N VAL A 7 54.44 -18.25 -15.43
CA VAL A 7 54.65 -16.81 -15.80
C VAL A 7 53.30 -16.11 -16.01
N GLY A 8 52.89 -15.07 -15.28
CA GLY A 8 53.61 -13.94 -14.67
C GLY A 8 53.17 -12.66 -15.39
N GLY A 9 52.61 -11.68 -14.67
CA GLY A 9 52.09 -10.45 -15.28
C GLY A 9 51.82 -9.32 -14.29
N LEU A 10 52.91 -8.71 -13.78
CA LEU A 10 52.95 -7.37 -13.19
C LEU A 10 53.17 -6.34 -14.31
N CYS A 11 52.45 -5.23 -14.29
CA CYS A 11 52.78 -3.94 -14.91
C CYS A 11 51.81 -2.91 -14.32
N GLY A 12 52.17 -1.72 -13.86
CA GLY A 12 53.41 -0.96 -13.87
C GLY A 12 53.04 0.44 -13.38
N ALA A 13 53.88 1.02 -12.53
CA ALA A 13 53.71 2.37 -12.00
C ALA A 13 54.36 3.43 -12.92
N ALA A 14 54.02 4.70 -12.62
CA ALA A 14 54.69 5.96 -12.95
C ALA A 14 54.18 6.74 -14.17
N ALA A 15 53.71 7.97 -13.94
CA ALA A 15 54.52 9.18 -14.13
C ALA A 15 53.73 10.46 -13.76
N PHE A 16 54.41 11.34 -13.01
CA PHE A 16 54.07 12.73 -12.72
C PHE A 16 54.57 13.63 -13.88
N VAL A 17 53.94 14.81 -14.08
CA VAL A 17 54.56 16.17 -14.18
C VAL A 17 53.66 17.16 -14.95
N LEU A 18 53.17 18.14 -14.17
CA LEU A 18 52.92 19.58 -14.34
C LEU A 18 52.85 20.26 -15.73
N MET A 19 51.84 21.13 -15.88
CA MET A 19 51.95 22.44 -16.52
C MET A 19 51.12 23.49 -15.75
N VAL A 20 51.75 24.65 -15.57
CA VAL A 20 51.35 25.85 -14.80
C VAL A 20 50.76 26.90 -15.75
N GLY A 21 49.83 27.75 -15.31
CA GLY A 21 49.59 29.03 -15.99
C GLY A 21 48.32 29.83 -15.65
N CYS A 22 48.43 30.68 -14.62
CA CYS A 22 47.88 32.05 -14.43
C CYS A 22 46.38 32.40 -14.65
N GLY A 23 45.78 32.91 -13.56
CA GLY A 23 45.33 34.31 -13.50
C GLY A 23 43.83 34.60 -13.40
N GLY A 24 43.35 34.96 -12.21
CA GLY A 24 42.10 35.73 -12.04
C GLY A 24 41.32 35.48 -10.74
N SER A 25 41.41 36.40 -9.79
CA SER A 25 40.44 36.66 -8.69
C SER A 25 40.76 38.07 -8.15
N PRO A 26 39.85 38.83 -7.50
CA PRO A 26 38.54 38.46 -6.94
C PRO A 26 37.40 39.47 -7.25
N GLY A 27 36.15 39.14 -6.92
CA GLY A 27 35.02 40.08 -6.97
C GLY A 27 33.71 39.46 -6.51
N ALA A 28 33.33 39.77 -5.27
CA ALA A 28 32.20 39.22 -4.52
C ALA A 28 30.82 39.66 -5.04
N SER A 29 29.80 38.78 -4.94
CA SER A 29 28.51 39.05 -4.25
C SER A 29 27.53 37.86 -4.37
N GLN A 30 27.36 37.14 -3.25
CA GLN A 30 26.13 36.61 -2.60
C GLN A 30 24.97 35.95 -3.39
N PRO A 31 24.14 35.13 -2.69
CA PRO A 31 23.67 33.84 -3.18
C PRO A 31 22.31 33.92 -3.88
N ALA A 32 22.18 33.25 -5.02
CA ALA A 32 20.87 32.86 -5.54
C ALA A 32 20.35 31.71 -4.67
N GLY A 33 19.23 31.95 -4.01
CA GLY A 33 18.62 31.08 -3.02
C GLY A 33 18.49 29.64 -3.51
N LEU A 34 18.89 28.72 -2.63
CA LEU A 34 18.29 27.40 -2.55
C LEU A 34 16.79 27.64 -2.40
N GLY A 35 16.06 27.57 -3.51
CA GLY A 35 14.63 27.30 -3.47
C GLY A 35 14.48 26.02 -2.67
N ALA A 36 14.00 26.17 -1.44
CA ALA A 36 13.58 25.06 -0.62
C ALA A 36 12.71 24.18 -1.52
N ALA A 37 13.15 22.94 -1.73
CA ALA A 37 12.24 21.90 -2.16
C ALA A 37 11.11 21.94 -1.15
N GLU A 38 9.93 22.39 -1.58
CA GLU A 38 8.73 22.34 -0.77
C GLU A 38 8.53 20.88 -0.40
N ASP A 39 8.89 20.60 0.85
CA ASP A 39 8.70 19.36 1.57
C ASP A 39 7.22 19.05 1.57
N SER A 40 6.79 18.45 0.47
CA SER A 40 5.44 17.94 0.29
C SER A 40 5.38 16.60 0.99
N THR A 41 5.43 16.64 2.32
CA THR A 41 4.97 15.55 3.16
C THR A 41 3.54 15.23 2.72
N PRO A 42 3.25 14.03 2.20
CA PRO A 42 1.88 13.67 1.94
C PRO A 42 1.20 13.56 3.31
N ALA A 43 0.31 14.51 3.60
CA ALA A 43 -0.54 14.47 4.77
C ALA A 43 -1.24 13.11 4.78
N GLY A 44 -0.93 12.29 5.80
CA GLY A 44 -1.75 11.13 6.14
C GLY A 44 -3.18 11.64 6.29
N ALA A 45 -4.08 11.10 5.47
CA ALA A 45 -5.47 11.52 5.48
C ALA A 45 -6.05 11.24 6.87
N SER A 46 -6.15 12.28 7.69
CA SER A 46 -6.95 12.23 8.90
C SER A 46 -8.37 11.84 8.47
N ALA A 47 -8.81 10.66 8.89
CA ALA A 47 -10.16 10.19 8.69
C ALA A 47 -11.10 11.04 9.56
N THR A 48 -11.46 12.21 9.07
CA THR A 48 -12.61 12.96 9.60
C THR A 48 -13.83 12.05 9.46
N PRO A 49 -14.67 11.89 10.50
CA PRO A 49 -15.92 11.15 10.38
C PRO A 49 -16.71 11.65 9.18
N ASP A 50 -17.29 10.74 8.41
CA ASP A 50 -18.10 11.11 7.27
C ASP A 50 -19.23 12.05 7.71
N PRO A 51 -19.41 13.23 7.08
CA PRO A 51 -20.43 14.18 7.48
C PRO A 51 -21.87 13.66 7.30
N ASP A 52 -22.08 12.58 6.53
CA ASP A 52 -23.39 11.99 6.28
C ASP A 52 -23.38 10.46 6.48
N PRO A 53 -23.52 9.97 7.73
CA PRO A 53 -23.53 8.54 8.01
C PRO A 53 -24.75 7.81 7.42
N GLU A 54 -25.85 8.52 7.13
CA GLU A 54 -27.10 7.97 6.58
C GLU A 54 -26.94 7.61 5.11
N ARG A 55 -26.11 8.35 4.37
CA ARG A 55 -25.72 8.02 2.98
C ARG A 55 -25.23 6.58 2.83
N TRP A 56 -24.55 6.05 3.85
CA TRP A 56 -23.93 4.72 3.84
C TRP A 56 -24.85 3.62 4.39
N ALA A 57 -25.94 3.98 5.07
CA ALA A 57 -26.85 3.02 5.67
C ALA A 57 -27.39 1.96 4.69
N PRO A 58 -27.77 2.31 3.43
CA PRO A 58 -28.22 1.32 2.44
C PRO A 58 -27.13 0.31 2.03
N LEU A 59 -25.85 0.64 2.23
CA LEU A 59 -24.72 -0.22 1.87
C LEU A 59 -24.32 -1.14 3.04
N ARG A 60 -24.77 -0.88 4.27
CA ARG A 60 -24.46 -1.71 5.45
C ARG A 60 -25.27 -2.99 5.45
N ARG A 61 -24.80 -3.99 4.71
CA ARG A 61 -25.33 -5.36 4.77
C ARG A 61 -24.78 -6.10 6.00
N PRO A 62 -25.38 -7.19 6.47
CA PRO A 62 -24.73 -8.05 7.46
C PRO A 62 -23.34 -8.48 6.96
N LEU A 63 -22.34 -8.53 7.84
CA LEU A 63 -21.06 -9.13 7.48
C LEU A 63 -21.31 -10.62 7.22
N THR A 64 -20.95 -11.07 6.04
CA THR A 64 -21.04 -12.46 5.64
C THR A 64 -20.00 -13.21 6.44
N ALA A 65 -20.43 -13.84 7.54
CA ALA A 65 -19.57 -14.71 8.32
C ALA A 65 -19.09 -15.83 7.38
N LEU A 66 -17.82 -15.77 7.01
CA LEU A 66 -17.19 -16.88 6.32
C LEU A 66 -16.99 -17.97 7.37
N THR A 67 -17.60 -19.13 7.16
CA THR A 67 -17.26 -20.30 7.97
C THR A 67 -15.78 -20.58 7.74
N PRO A 68 -14.96 -20.70 8.80
CA PRO A 68 -13.59 -21.16 8.64
C PRO A 68 -13.61 -22.45 7.82
N GLY A 69 -12.81 -22.52 6.75
CA GLY A 69 -12.64 -23.76 6.01
C GLY A 69 -12.28 -24.90 6.97
N SER A 70 -12.64 -26.13 6.63
CA SER A 70 -12.25 -27.28 7.43
C SER A 70 -10.73 -27.47 7.35
N GLY A 71 -9.99 -26.84 8.27
CA GLY A 71 -8.52 -26.89 8.37
C GLY A 71 -7.88 -25.55 8.71
N ASP A 72 -6.59 -25.58 9.06
CA ASP A 72 -5.78 -24.38 9.40
C ASP A 72 -5.40 -23.52 8.19
N THR A 73 -5.90 -23.83 6.98
CA THR A 73 -5.50 -23.18 5.73
C THR A 73 -6.42 -22.03 5.34
N CYS A 74 -5.83 -20.89 5.02
CA CYS A 74 -6.56 -19.72 4.54
C CYS A 74 -7.04 -19.86 3.10
N GLU A 75 -8.36 -19.92 2.88
CA GLU A 75 -8.94 -19.86 1.54
C GLU A 75 -8.90 -18.42 1.02
N ARG A 76 -7.77 -18.08 0.40
CA ARG A 76 -7.52 -16.75 -0.16
C ARG A 76 -8.29 -16.55 -1.45
N SER A 77 -8.79 -15.33 -1.67
CA SER A 77 -9.38 -14.94 -2.95
C SER A 77 -8.35 -15.04 -4.08
N THR A 78 -8.85 -15.36 -5.27
CA THR A 78 -8.04 -15.43 -6.48
C THR A 78 -7.61 -14.02 -6.91
N VAL A 79 -6.42 -13.94 -7.51
CA VAL A 79 -5.88 -12.71 -8.10
C VAL A 79 -6.25 -12.67 -9.58
N HIS A 80 -6.90 -11.59 -10.01
CA HIS A 80 -7.36 -11.39 -11.37
C HIS A 80 -6.61 -10.23 -12.04
N PRO A 81 -6.36 -10.30 -13.37
CA PRO A 81 -6.00 -9.12 -14.15
C PRO A 81 -7.10 -8.05 -14.04
N ILE A 82 -6.70 -6.81 -13.82
CA ILE A 82 -7.66 -5.68 -13.81
C ILE A 82 -7.89 -5.23 -15.25
N PRO A 83 -9.14 -5.23 -15.76
CA PRO A 83 -9.44 -4.79 -17.12
C PRO A 83 -8.88 -3.40 -17.43
N GLY A 84 -8.22 -3.25 -18.57
CA GLY A 84 -7.63 -1.98 -18.99
C GLY A 84 -6.37 -1.56 -18.21
N SER A 85 -5.75 -2.47 -17.46
CA SER A 85 -4.51 -2.25 -16.70
C SER A 85 -3.51 -3.40 -16.90
N GLU A 86 -2.23 -3.13 -16.62
CA GLU A 86 -1.21 -4.17 -16.38
C GLU A 86 -1.24 -4.68 -14.93
N MET A 87 -2.02 -4.04 -14.05
CA MET A 87 -2.15 -4.40 -12.65
C MET A 87 -3.01 -5.65 -12.45
N LYS A 88 -2.82 -6.27 -11.29
CA LYS A 88 -3.63 -7.37 -10.80
C LYS A 88 -4.19 -7.02 -9.42
N GLY A 89 -5.32 -7.60 -9.08
CA GLY A 89 -5.94 -7.41 -7.78
C GLY A 89 -6.79 -8.61 -7.38
N LEU A 90 -7.11 -8.67 -6.09
CA LEU A 90 -8.05 -9.62 -5.53
C LEU A 90 -9.48 -9.12 -5.74
N GLY A 91 -10.39 -10.04 -5.99
CA GLY A 91 -11.80 -9.76 -6.28
C GLY A 91 -12.12 -9.83 -7.77
N GLU A 92 -13.38 -10.08 -8.08
CA GLU A 92 -13.88 -10.23 -9.46
C GLU A 92 -14.24 -8.87 -10.10
N GLY A 93 -14.11 -7.79 -9.34
CA GLY A 93 -14.56 -6.46 -9.72
C GLY A 93 -16.00 -6.17 -9.27
N PRO A 94 -16.45 -4.91 -9.41
CA PRO A 94 -15.72 -3.78 -10.01
C PRO A 94 -14.74 -3.09 -9.05
N VAL A 95 -14.63 -3.55 -7.81
CA VAL A 95 -13.62 -3.09 -6.84
C VAL A 95 -12.59 -4.19 -6.64
N TYR A 96 -11.31 -3.83 -6.71
CA TYR A 96 -10.18 -4.74 -6.60
C TYR A 96 -9.27 -4.30 -5.46
N VAL A 97 -8.87 -5.23 -4.60
CA VAL A 97 -7.78 -5.00 -3.64
C VAL A 97 -6.46 -5.21 -4.37
N LEU A 98 -5.63 -4.18 -4.44
CA LEU A 98 -4.33 -4.25 -5.10
C LEU A 98 -3.37 -5.13 -4.30
N GLY A 99 -2.74 -6.09 -4.97
CA GLY A 99 -1.86 -7.09 -4.36
C GLY A 99 -1.70 -8.30 -5.26
N SER A 100 -0.70 -9.14 -4.97
CA SER A 100 -0.25 -10.18 -5.90
C SER A 100 -0.46 -11.62 -5.45
N ALA A 101 -0.85 -11.87 -4.18
CA ALA A 101 -0.86 -13.24 -3.66
C ALA A 101 -1.92 -13.55 -2.57
N GLY A 102 -2.86 -12.64 -2.29
CA GLY A 102 -3.83 -12.87 -1.21
C GLY A 102 -3.20 -12.96 0.19
N THR A 103 -1.93 -12.57 0.33
CA THR A 103 -1.21 -12.48 1.60
C THR A 103 -0.85 -11.02 1.85
N LEU A 104 -1.13 -10.53 3.05
CA LEU A 104 -0.85 -9.18 3.50
C LEU A 104 0.13 -9.24 4.66
N GLN A 105 1.37 -8.83 4.39
CA GLN A 105 2.36 -8.62 5.45
C GLN A 105 2.09 -7.29 6.14
N TYR A 106 2.01 -7.32 7.46
CA TYR A 106 1.81 -6.14 8.28
C TYR A 106 2.84 -6.08 9.40
N GLY A 107 3.09 -4.87 9.90
CA GLY A 107 3.98 -4.66 11.03
C GLY A 107 3.37 -3.72 12.06
N THR A 108 3.90 -3.73 13.28
CA THR A 108 3.43 -2.85 14.35
C THR A 108 4.33 -1.62 14.46
N TYR A 109 3.77 -0.51 14.95
CA TYR A 109 4.56 0.66 15.30
C TYR A 109 5.16 0.50 16.70
N THR A 110 6.32 1.11 16.93
CA THR A 110 6.97 1.12 18.25
C THR A 110 6.36 2.13 19.22
N THR A 111 5.60 3.12 18.73
CA THR A 111 4.99 4.20 19.53
C THR A 111 3.62 4.64 18.99
N GLY A 112 2.77 5.18 19.87
CA GLY A 112 1.43 5.72 19.56
C GLY A 112 0.25 4.90 20.12
N ASP A 113 -0.97 5.37 19.89
CA ASP A 113 -2.19 4.78 20.48
C ASP A 113 -2.58 3.40 19.90
N TRP A 114 -1.89 2.94 18.84
CA TRP A 114 -2.18 1.71 18.09
C TRP A 114 -0.96 0.79 17.93
N VAL A 115 -0.02 0.81 18.88
CA VAL A 115 1.17 -0.09 18.85
C VAL A 115 0.83 -1.58 18.88
N THR A 116 -0.33 -1.95 19.44
CA THR A 116 -0.83 -3.33 19.45
C THR A 116 -1.47 -3.75 18.13
N TRP A 117 -1.76 -2.78 17.25
CA TRP A 117 -2.32 -3.03 15.95
C TRP A 117 -1.25 -2.93 14.88
N GLY A 118 -1.20 -3.99 14.08
CA GLY A 118 -0.54 -4.00 12.80
C GLY A 118 -1.06 -2.93 11.87
N ALA A 119 -0.19 -2.42 11.00
CA ALA A 119 -0.58 -1.59 9.87
C ALA A 119 0.07 -2.12 8.59
N GLN A 120 -0.66 -2.03 7.49
CA GLN A 120 -0.10 -2.17 6.16
C GLN A 120 -0.78 -1.19 5.23
N LYS A 121 0.01 -0.49 4.39
CA LYS A 121 -0.56 0.36 3.35
C LYS A 121 -1.19 -0.53 2.29
N PHE A 122 -2.45 -0.29 1.97
CA PHE A 122 -3.19 -1.08 1.00
C PHE A 122 -3.97 -0.18 0.04
N GLY A 123 -4.24 -0.70 -1.15
CA GLY A 123 -4.91 0.03 -2.23
C GLY A 123 -6.18 -0.69 -2.69
N LEU A 124 -7.23 0.07 -2.91
CA LEU A 124 -8.45 -0.36 -3.58
C LEU A 124 -8.59 0.39 -4.89
N LEU A 125 -8.65 -0.35 -5.99
CA LEU A 125 -8.91 0.20 -7.31
C LEU A 125 -10.34 -0.08 -7.70
N VAL A 126 -11.05 0.98 -8.05
CA VAL A 126 -12.44 0.92 -8.49
C VAL A 126 -12.47 1.12 -10.00
N SER A 127 -13.05 0.16 -10.71
CA SER A 127 -13.10 0.15 -12.17
C SER A 127 -13.82 1.39 -12.71
N PRO A 128 -13.44 1.88 -13.90
CA PRO A 128 -14.08 3.05 -14.49
C PRO A 128 -15.56 2.81 -14.83
N GLU A 129 -16.00 1.56 -15.00
CA GLU A 129 -17.39 1.22 -15.29
C GLU A 129 -18.30 1.41 -14.07
N PHE A 130 -17.78 1.21 -12.86
CA PHE A 130 -18.55 1.40 -11.64
C PHE A 130 -18.65 2.88 -11.25
N LYS A 131 -19.85 3.43 -11.41
CA LYS A 131 -20.18 4.84 -11.11
C LYS A 131 -20.75 5.08 -9.72
N GLY A 132 -21.02 4.00 -8.98
CA GLY A 132 -21.57 4.08 -7.63
C GLY A 132 -20.53 4.29 -6.55
N GLU A 133 -21.01 4.30 -5.32
CA GLU A 133 -20.20 4.26 -4.11
C GLU A 133 -20.25 2.87 -3.49
N ALA A 134 -19.21 2.54 -2.74
CA ALA A 134 -19.13 1.27 -2.04
C ALA A 134 -18.59 1.47 -0.63
N LEU A 135 -19.04 0.62 0.28
CA LEU A 135 -18.62 0.57 1.67
C LEU A 135 -17.74 -0.67 1.86
N VAL A 136 -16.56 -0.51 2.45
CA VAL A 136 -15.65 -1.60 2.77
C VAL A 136 -15.61 -1.80 4.28
N ARG A 137 -15.82 -3.04 4.71
CA ARG A 137 -15.76 -3.47 6.11
C ARG A 137 -15.04 -4.80 6.20
N GLY A 138 -14.54 -5.18 7.37
CA GLY A 138 -13.83 -6.45 7.50
C GLY A 138 -13.70 -6.97 8.92
N ALA A 139 -13.36 -8.24 9.01
CA ALA A 139 -13.07 -8.95 10.25
C ALA A 139 -12.18 -10.16 9.94
N SER A 140 -11.65 -10.79 10.99
CA SER A 140 -11.11 -12.14 10.86
C SER A 140 -12.23 -13.12 10.50
N VAL A 141 -11.88 -14.18 9.77
CA VAL A 141 -12.83 -15.23 9.34
C VAL A 141 -13.51 -15.91 10.54
N ASP A 142 -12.81 -16.04 11.66
CA ASP A 142 -13.37 -16.56 12.92
C ASP A 142 -14.18 -15.52 13.73
N GLY A 143 -14.25 -14.27 13.27
CA GLY A 143 -14.96 -13.17 13.91
C GLY A 143 -14.33 -12.63 15.20
N ARG A 144 -13.12 -13.05 15.57
CA ARG A 144 -12.46 -12.63 16.82
C ARG A 144 -11.73 -11.30 16.75
N HIS A 145 -11.30 -10.88 15.57
CA HIS A 145 -10.48 -9.68 15.36
C HIS A 145 -11.15 -8.76 14.35
N ALA A 146 -11.22 -7.48 14.68
CA ALA A 146 -11.77 -6.48 13.77
C ALA A 146 -10.71 -6.01 12.76
N VAL A 147 -11.18 -5.49 11.61
CA VAL A 147 -10.35 -4.72 10.68
C VAL A 147 -10.68 -3.25 10.84
N ARG A 148 -9.66 -2.39 10.89
CA ARG A 148 -9.84 -0.93 10.85
C ARG A 148 -9.09 -0.31 9.68
N PHE A 149 -9.48 0.92 9.33
CA PHE A 149 -8.96 1.64 8.17
C PHE A 149 -8.32 2.97 8.57
N GLY A 150 -7.20 3.32 7.93
CA GLY A 150 -6.50 4.59 8.15
C GLY A 150 -5.40 4.56 9.21
N ASP A 151 -4.75 5.71 9.37
CA ASP A 151 -3.58 5.91 10.22
C ASP A 151 -3.79 6.89 11.38
N GLY A 152 -5.00 7.43 11.51
CA GLY A 152 -5.38 8.33 12.60
C GLY A 152 -5.42 7.67 13.98
N PRO A 153 -5.63 8.47 15.05
CA PRO A 153 -5.68 8.00 16.44
C PRO A 153 -6.95 7.20 16.77
N SER A 154 -7.93 7.14 15.88
CA SER A 154 -9.10 6.26 16.00
C SER A 154 -9.49 5.76 14.61
N PRO A 155 -8.78 4.75 14.05
CA PRO A 155 -9.07 4.19 12.74
C PRO A 155 -10.53 3.70 12.64
N PRO A 156 -11.32 4.18 11.67
CA PRO A 156 -12.71 3.75 11.47
C PRO A 156 -12.83 2.25 11.16
N GLU A 157 -13.99 1.67 11.48
CA GLU A 157 -14.39 0.30 11.12
C GLU A 157 -14.78 0.12 9.66
N GLU A 158 -15.06 1.23 8.98
CA GLU A 158 -15.56 1.26 7.62
C GLU A 158 -14.69 2.19 6.77
N LEU A 159 -14.49 1.82 5.51
CA LEU A 159 -13.87 2.67 4.50
C LEU A 159 -14.89 3.00 3.40
N ASN A 160 -15.04 4.29 3.15
CA ASN A 160 -16.00 4.83 2.20
C ASN A 160 -15.33 5.05 0.85
N LEU A 161 -15.76 4.31 -0.18
CA LEU A 161 -15.31 4.50 -1.56
C LEU A 161 -16.23 5.49 -2.25
N THR A 162 -15.94 6.77 -2.05
CA THR A 162 -16.72 7.89 -2.60
C THR A 162 -16.55 8.03 -4.11
N LEU A 163 -17.28 8.95 -4.74
CA LEU A 163 -17.15 9.23 -6.18
C LEU A 163 -15.78 9.78 -6.61
N GLU A 164 -14.93 10.16 -5.67
CA GLU A 164 -13.57 10.66 -5.92
C GLU A 164 -12.54 9.77 -5.22
N GLY A 165 -11.54 9.32 -5.98
CA GLY A 165 -10.38 8.63 -5.41
C GLY A 165 -9.49 9.59 -4.63
N ASN A 166 -8.66 9.07 -3.73
CA ASN A 166 -7.73 9.87 -2.94
C ASN A 166 -6.26 9.77 -3.41
N ALA A 167 -6.01 8.99 -4.46
CA ALA A 167 -4.68 8.73 -4.98
C ALA A 167 -4.70 8.45 -6.48
N THR A 168 -3.51 8.44 -7.08
CA THR A 168 -3.28 8.00 -8.45
C THR A 168 -1.99 7.19 -8.51
N THR A 169 -1.89 6.24 -9.44
CA THR A 169 -0.64 5.49 -9.70
C THR A 169 -0.43 5.23 -11.18
N GLY A 170 0.83 4.99 -11.57
CA GLY A 170 1.17 4.54 -12.92
C GLY A 170 0.49 3.21 -13.24
N GLY A 171 0.02 3.04 -14.48
CA GLY A 171 -0.69 1.83 -14.93
C GLY A 171 -2.17 1.78 -14.53
N GLN A 172 -2.66 2.75 -13.76
CA GLN A 172 -4.08 2.89 -13.42
C GLN A 172 -4.95 3.12 -14.68
N PRO A 173 -6.03 2.34 -14.90
CA PRO A 173 -6.96 2.56 -16.00
C PRO A 173 -7.54 3.97 -15.98
N ARG A 174 -7.68 4.59 -17.15
CA ARG A 174 -8.27 5.93 -17.26
C ARG A 174 -9.69 5.94 -16.71
N GLY A 175 -9.99 6.89 -15.83
CA GLY A 175 -11.31 7.07 -15.22
C GLY A 175 -11.61 6.12 -14.06
N SER A 176 -10.68 5.24 -13.69
CA SER A 176 -10.78 4.48 -12.44
C SER A 176 -10.51 5.40 -11.24
N ARG A 177 -10.96 4.98 -10.06
CA ARG A 177 -10.67 5.66 -8.79
C ARG A 177 -9.73 4.78 -7.97
N LEU A 178 -8.72 5.38 -7.36
CA LEU A 178 -7.81 4.68 -6.46
C LEU A 178 -7.97 5.24 -5.05
N PHE A 179 -8.12 4.32 -4.10
CA PHE A 179 -8.17 4.59 -2.68
C PHE A 179 -6.96 3.94 -2.02
N MET A 180 -6.01 4.76 -1.57
CA MET A 180 -4.89 4.32 -0.75
C MET A 180 -5.18 4.67 0.70
N THR A 181 -5.06 3.69 1.59
CA THR A 181 -5.20 3.87 3.03
C THR A 181 -4.36 2.82 3.77
N TYR A 182 -4.44 2.79 5.09
CA TYR A 182 -3.88 1.73 5.90
C TYR A 182 -4.95 0.72 6.29
N LEU A 183 -4.61 -0.55 6.23
CA LEU A 183 -5.36 -1.62 6.88
C LEU A 183 -4.75 -1.85 8.25
N ARG A 184 -5.60 -1.94 9.29
CA ARG A 184 -5.18 -2.21 10.66
C ARG A 184 -5.65 -3.59 11.09
N LEU A 185 -4.74 -4.38 11.64
CA LEU A 185 -4.97 -5.78 12.02
C LEU A 185 -4.43 -6.08 13.42
N GLU A 186 -5.16 -6.83 14.23
CA GLU A 186 -4.75 -7.16 15.60
C GLU A 186 -3.79 -8.35 15.68
N ALA A 187 -3.99 -9.34 14.80
CA ALA A 187 -3.29 -10.62 14.87
C ALA A 187 -3.09 -11.24 13.49
N PRO A 188 -2.12 -12.16 13.32
CA PRO A 188 -2.00 -12.95 12.11
C PRO A 188 -3.21 -13.88 11.94
N GLY A 189 -3.48 -14.30 10.71
CA GLY A 189 -4.54 -15.25 10.40
C GLY A 189 -5.38 -14.86 9.20
N CYS A 190 -6.55 -15.47 9.06
CA CYS A 190 -7.45 -15.22 7.93
C CYS A 190 -8.40 -14.08 8.19
N TYR A 191 -8.48 -13.18 7.22
CA TYR A 191 -9.36 -12.03 7.23
C TYR A 191 -10.15 -11.95 5.95
N PHE A 192 -11.28 -11.27 6.02
CA PHE A 192 -12.04 -10.90 4.86
C PHE A 192 -12.38 -9.41 4.87
N LEU A 193 -12.50 -8.85 3.66
CA LEU A 193 -13.12 -7.57 3.41
C LEU A 193 -14.43 -7.81 2.67
N GLN A 194 -15.53 -7.31 3.21
CA GLN A 194 -16.80 -7.22 2.49
C GLN A 194 -16.92 -5.83 1.87
N ILE A 195 -17.16 -5.81 0.56
CA ILE A 195 -17.34 -4.61 -0.25
C ILE A 195 -18.80 -4.59 -0.70
N ASP A 196 -19.56 -3.65 -0.19
CA ASP A 196 -20.99 -3.51 -0.46
C ASP A 196 -21.27 -2.25 -1.27
N ALA A 197 -21.97 -2.42 -2.39
CA ALA A 197 -22.53 -1.36 -3.20
C ALA A 197 -24.06 -1.51 -3.27
N ILE A 198 -24.72 -0.60 -3.97
CA ILE A 198 -26.17 -0.69 -4.21
C ILE A 198 -26.50 -1.96 -5.00
N ASP A 199 -25.72 -2.24 -6.04
CA ASP A 199 -25.98 -3.24 -7.07
C ASP A 199 -25.21 -4.55 -6.88
N PHE A 200 -24.18 -4.58 -6.03
CA PHE A 200 -23.42 -5.80 -5.74
C PHE A 200 -22.94 -5.85 -4.29
N SER A 201 -22.50 -7.04 -3.89
CA SER A 201 -21.71 -7.28 -2.68
C SER A 201 -20.69 -8.36 -3.02
N GLN A 202 -19.45 -8.20 -2.56
CA GLN A 202 -18.39 -9.20 -2.72
C GLN A 202 -17.55 -9.31 -1.46
N THR A 203 -16.96 -10.47 -1.27
CA THR A 203 -16.04 -10.74 -0.17
C THR A 203 -14.67 -11.10 -0.71
N ILE A 204 -13.63 -10.46 -0.18
CA ILE A 204 -12.23 -10.70 -0.51
C ILE A 204 -11.54 -11.27 0.71
N THR A 205 -11.08 -12.51 0.64
CA THR A 205 -10.35 -13.19 1.71
C THR A 205 -8.85 -13.12 1.48
N PHE A 206 -8.10 -12.85 2.54
CA PHE A 206 -6.64 -12.79 2.51
C PHE A 206 -6.06 -13.31 3.83
N GLU A 207 -4.81 -13.74 3.77
CA GLU A 207 -4.02 -14.15 4.92
C GLU A 207 -3.17 -12.99 5.42
N ALA A 208 -3.22 -12.70 6.71
CA ALA A 208 -2.41 -11.69 7.36
C ALA A 208 -1.20 -12.32 8.04
N GLU A 209 -0.01 -11.84 7.70
CA GLU A 209 1.25 -12.31 8.26
C GLU A 209 1.98 -11.16 8.98
N PHE A 210 2.46 -11.43 10.18
CA PHE A 210 3.26 -10.46 10.91
C PHE A 210 4.71 -10.45 10.39
N ALA A 211 5.14 -9.30 9.87
CA ALA A 211 6.47 -9.10 9.28
C ALA A 211 7.46 -8.42 10.23
N GLY A 212 7.04 -8.00 11.43
CA GLY A 212 7.91 -7.39 12.43
C GLY A 212 7.52 -5.96 12.82
N MET A 213 8.41 -5.28 13.54
CA MET A 213 8.22 -3.90 13.96
C MET A 213 8.67 -2.92 12.86
N MET A 214 7.86 -1.89 12.61
CA MET A 214 8.18 -0.80 11.69
C MET A 214 8.64 0.45 12.47
N SER A 215 9.74 1.06 12.02
CA SER A 215 10.06 2.45 12.42
C SER A 215 9.16 3.39 11.65
N ARG A 216 8.62 4.40 12.33
CA ARG A 216 8.09 5.58 11.64
C ARG A 216 9.22 6.35 10.97
#